data_AF-A0A158DUF7-F1
#
_entry.id   AF-A0A158DUF7-F1
#
_cell.length_a   1.000
_cell.length_b   1.000
_cell.length_c   1.000
_cell.angle_alpha   90.00
_cell.angle_beta   90.00
_cell.angle_gamma   90.00
#
_symmetry.space_group_name_H-M   'P 1'
#
loop_
_entity.id
_entity.type
_entity.pdbx_description
1 polymer ?
#
loop_
_entity_poly.entity_id
_entity_poly.type
_entity_poly.pdbx_seq_one_letter_code
_entity_poly.pdbx_strand_id
1 'polypeptide(L)'
;MNTSDLEDSTLDYWVARGLHEFIREIHFTDSGETLSIRGNDRGKPWDGRFLPSTSWDAASVVLERACRLEMHDHGRGEVVCTVTFGKDGQPVEGRGPSLRIALLRAFVRHAFGDAVEDEVLRRPQSLLGARAEAIGESSAVASVEDVPSPEKHIGDIGSAPR
;
A
#
# COMPACT_ATOMS: atom_id res chain seq x y z
N MET A 1 -10.12 -0.26 -14.62
CA MET A 1 -11.24 -0.78 -13.81
C MET A 1 -12.05 0.38 -13.25
N ASN A 2 -13.39 0.30 -13.25
CA ASN A 2 -14.22 1.35 -12.64
C ASN A 2 -14.11 1.27 -11.11
N THR A 3 -14.01 2.41 -10.43
CA THR A 3 -13.91 2.46 -8.97
C THR A 3 -15.17 1.95 -8.28
N SER A 4 -16.34 2.00 -8.93
CA SER A 4 -17.58 1.41 -8.43
C SER A 4 -17.56 -0.12 -8.37
N ASP A 5 -16.70 -0.76 -9.15
CA ASP A 5 -16.69 -2.21 -9.36
C ASP A 5 -15.56 -2.89 -8.58
N LEU A 6 -14.78 -2.12 -7.81
CA LEU A 6 -13.66 -2.63 -7.02
C LEU A 6 -14.15 -3.52 -5.88
N GLU A 7 -13.56 -4.70 -5.77
CA GLU A 7 -13.91 -5.70 -4.76
C GLU A 7 -12.65 -6.31 -4.13
N ASP A 8 -12.85 -6.89 -2.94
CA ASP A 8 -11.86 -7.68 -2.21
C ASP A 8 -10.45 -7.06 -2.16
N SER A 9 -9.43 -7.84 -2.47
CA SER A 9 -8.02 -7.43 -2.39
C SER A 9 -7.67 -6.32 -3.39
N THR A 10 -8.39 -6.21 -4.50
CA THR A 10 -8.22 -5.10 -5.45
C THR A 10 -8.72 -3.79 -4.85
N LEU A 11 -9.86 -3.81 -4.17
CA LEU A 11 -10.34 -2.65 -3.41
C LEU A 11 -9.35 -2.27 -2.29
N ASP A 12 -8.88 -3.26 -1.52
CA ASP A 12 -7.92 -3.04 -0.43
C ASP A 12 -6.62 -2.39 -0.92
N TYR A 13 -6.11 -2.86 -2.05
CA TYR A 13 -4.92 -2.30 -2.69
C TYR A 13 -5.11 -0.82 -3.06
N TRP A 14 -6.21 -0.49 -3.74
CA TRP A 14 -6.46 0.89 -4.17
C TRP A 14 -6.76 1.83 -3.01
N VAL A 15 -7.39 1.33 -1.94
CA VAL A 15 -7.52 2.09 -0.68
C VAL A 15 -6.14 2.38 -0.10
N ALA A 16 -5.25 1.38 -0.04
CA ALA A 16 -3.90 1.60 0.46
C ALA A 16 -3.11 2.60 -0.40
N ARG A 17 -3.22 2.52 -1.74
CA ARG A 17 -2.64 3.49 -2.67
C ARG A 17 -3.14 4.92 -2.43
N GLY A 18 -4.43 5.08 -2.11
CA GLY A 18 -5.03 6.38 -1.83
C GLY A 18 -4.59 7.00 -0.49
N LEU A 19 -4.06 6.19 0.42
CA LEU A 19 -3.60 6.61 1.74
C LEU A 19 -2.09 6.93 1.78
N HIS A 20 -1.50 7.35 0.67
CA HIS A 20 -0.05 7.57 0.54
C HIS A 20 0.59 8.59 1.51
N GLU A 21 -0.22 9.43 2.17
CA GLU A 21 0.28 10.35 3.20
C GLU A 21 0.62 9.59 4.50
N PHE A 22 -0.11 8.50 4.75
CA PHE A 22 0.03 7.59 5.88
C PHE A 22 0.92 6.40 5.52
N ILE A 23 0.63 5.76 4.40
CA ILE A 23 1.26 4.51 3.96
C ILE A 23 2.51 4.83 3.18
N ARG A 24 3.62 4.22 3.61
CA ARG A 24 4.93 4.36 2.97
C ARG A 24 5.29 3.14 2.15
N GLU A 25 4.87 1.96 2.58
CA GLU A 25 5.13 0.73 1.85
C GLU A 25 3.87 -0.14 1.77
N ILE A 26 3.71 -0.80 0.63
CA ILE A 26 2.73 -1.86 0.41
C ILE A 26 3.49 -3.14 0.12
N HIS A 27 3.12 -4.20 0.83
CA HIS A 27 3.64 -5.55 0.67
C HIS A 27 2.48 -6.50 0.40
N PHE A 28 2.75 -7.55 -0.37
CA PHE A 28 1.84 -8.67 -0.51
C PHE A 28 2.48 -9.91 0.11
N THR A 29 1.77 -10.55 1.03
CA THR A 29 2.16 -11.83 1.64
C THR A 29 1.24 -12.94 1.14
N ASP A 30 1.52 -14.18 1.55
CA ASP A 30 0.67 -15.34 1.24
C ASP A 30 0.39 -15.48 -0.28
N SER A 31 1.45 -15.57 -1.09
CA SER A 31 1.37 -15.70 -2.56
C SER A 31 0.68 -14.55 -3.31
N GLY A 32 0.57 -13.37 -2.71
CA GLY A 32 -0.04 -12.22 -3.37
C GLY A 32 -1.48 -11.93 -2.94
N GLU A 33 -2.00 -12.65 -1.94
CA GLU A 33 -3.40 -12.55 -1.51
C GLU A 33 -3.59 -11.60 -0.33
N THR A 34 -2.64 -11.59 0.61
CA THR A 34 -2.75 -10.77 1.81
C THR A 34 -1.99 -9.46 1.65
N LEU A 35 -2.71 -8.35 1.71
CA LEU A 35 -2.12 -7.01 1.72
C LEU A 35 -1.60 -6.66 3.12
N SER A 36 -0.34 -6.22 3.21
CA SER A 36 0.27 -5.65 4.41
C SER A 36 0.86 -4.30 4.09
N ILE A 37 0.84 -3.38 5.06
CA ILE A 37 1.31 -2.00 4.86
C ILE A 37 2.29 -1.63 5.97
N ARG A 38 3.18 -0.68 5.65
CA ARG A 38 3.96 0.06 6.64
C ARG A 38 3.72 1.55 6.50
N GLY A 39 3.53 2.22 7.63
CA GLY A 39 3.21 3.64 7.64
C GLY A 39 3.11 4.23 9.04
N ASN A 40 2.68 5.49 9.10
CA ASN A 40 2.40 6.19 10.34
C ASN A 40 1.14 7.03 10.23
N ASP A 41 0.07 6.63 10.94
CA ASP A 41 -1.19 7.38 10.94
C ASP A 41 -1.26 8.27 12.17
N ARG A 42 -1.16 9.59 11.98
CA ARG A 42 -1.29 10.58 13.06
C ARG A 42 -0.39 10.28 14.28
N GLY A 43 0.85 9.86 14.03
CA GLY A 43 1.84 9.51 15.06
C GLY A 43 1.83 8.04 15.47
N LYS A 44 0.83 7.24 15.07
CA LYS A 44 0.75 5.82 15.38
C LYS A 44 1.39 4.99 14.25
N PRO A 45 2.44 4.19 14.52
CA PRO A 45 2.99 3.31 13.51
C PRO A 45 1.98 2.24 13.13
N TRP A 46 1.96 1.88 11.85
CA TRP A 46 1.27 0.69 11.34
C TRP A 46 2.29 -0.19 10.65
N ASP A 47 2.35 -1.47 11.05
CA ASP A 47 3.14 -2.50 10.37
C ASP A 47 2.34 -3.81 10.46
N GLY A 48 1.73 -4.22 9.35
CA GLY A 48 0.94 -5.45 9.31
C GLY A 48 -0.19 -5.43 8.29
N ARG A 49 -1.11 -6.41 8.43
CA ARG A 49 -2.23 -6.62 7.50
C ARG A 49 -3.11 -5.38 7.39
N PHE A 50 -3.59 -5.11 6.18
CA PHE A 50 -4.51 -4.03 5.89
C PHE A 50 -5.60 -4.53 4.94
N LEU A 51 -6.76 -4.89 5.50
CA LEU A 51 -7.85 -5.53 4.78
C LEU A 51 -9.16 -4.75 5.00
N PRO A 52 -9.24 -3.48 4.58
CA PRO A 52 -10.39 -2.62 4.87
C PRO A 52 -11.72 -3.14 4.29
N SER A 53 -11.72 -3.90 3.19
CA SER A 53 -12.91 -4.50 2.59
C SER A 53 -13.61 -5.49 3.54
N THR A 54 -12.83 -6.15 4.41
CA THR A 54 -13.32 -7.18 5.34
C THR A 54 -13.24 -6.78 6.82
N SER A 55 -12.42 -5.77 7.18
CA SER A 55 -12.21 -5.31 8.56
C SER A 55 -12.55 -3.84 8.75
N TRP A 56 -13.39 -3.54 9.76
CA TRP A 56 -13.67 -2.17 10.17
C TRP A 56 -12.48 -1.50 10.87
N ASP A 57 -11.61 -2.24 11.55
CA ASP A 57 -10.42 -1.67 12.19
C ASP A 57 -9.46 -1.06 11.15
N ALA A 58 -9.39 -1.64 9.95
CA ALA A 58 -8.65 -1.09 8.82
C ALA A 58 -9.46 0.00 8.08
N ALA A 59 -10.76 -0.21 7.86
CA ALA A 59 -11.59 0.76 7.15
C ALA A 59 -11.84 2.07 7.93
N SER A 60 -11.76 2.03 9.26
CA SER A 60 -11.93 3.21 10.12
C SER A 60 -10.91 4.30 9.81
N VAL A 61 -9.71 3.93 9.33
CA VAL A 61 -8.67 4.87 8.85
C VAL A 61 -9.22 5.79 7.77
N VAL A 62 -10.04 5.26 6.84
CA VAL A 62 -10.72 6.04 5.80
C VAL A 62 -11.87 6.84 6.41
N LEU A 63 -12.67 6.24 7.28
CA LEU A 63 -13.80 6.90 7.94
C LEU A 63 -13.36 8.13 8.73
N GLU A 64 -12.27 8.05 9.50
CA GLU A 64 -11.74 9.14 10.31
C GLU A 64 -11.19 10.32 9.48
N ARG A 65 -11.09 10.18 8.16
CA ARG A 65 -10.71 11.24 7.22
C ARG A 65 -11.91 11.91 6.56
N ALA A 66 -13.11 11.33 6.70
CA ALA A 66 -14.34 11.95 6.23
C ALA A 66 -14.71 13.14 7.13
N CYS A 67 -14.92 14.31 6.52
CA CYS A 67 -15.44 15.49 7.20
C CYS A 67 -16.97 15.49 7.25
N ARG A 68 -17.62 14.84 6.28
CA ARG A 68 -19.07 14.63 6.22
C ARG A 68 -19.34 13.27 5.58
N LEU A 69 -20.28 12.54 6.14
CA LEU A 69 -20.75 11.26 5.64
C LEU A 69 -22.26 11.21 5.74
N GLU A 70 -22.92 11.03 4.62
CA GLU A 70 -24.36 10.77 4.52
C GLU A 70 -24.56 9.38 3.92
N MET A 71 -25.45 8.61 4.53
CA MET A 71 -25.77 7.25 4.08
C MET A 71 -27.24 7.19 3.72
N HIS A 72 -27.51 6.57 2.57
CA HIS A 72 -28.84 6.22 2.12
C HIS A 72 -28.89 4.71 1.88
N ASP A 73 -29.81 4.03 2.55
CA ASP A 73 -30.19 2.68 2.19
C ASP A 73 -31.13 2.78 0.97
N HIS A 74 -30.65 2.35 -0.18
CA HIS A 74 -31.42 2.38 -1.42
C HIS A 74 -32.45 1.25 -1.50
N GLY A 75 -32.47 0.35 -0.51
CA GLY A 75 -33.18 -0.91 -0.56
C GLY A 75 -32.56 -1.87 -1.57
N ARG A 76 -32.89 -3.16 -1.47
CA ARG A 76 -32.34 -4.26 -2.32
C ARG A 76 -30.89 -4.68 -2.02
N GLY A 77 -30.39 -4.36 -0.82
CA GLY A 77 -29.06 -4.80 -0.39
C GLY A 77 -27.91 -3.94 -0.91
N GLU A 78 -28.20 -2.73 -1.39
CA GLU A 78 -27.21 -1.73 -1.79
C GLU A 78 -27.26 -0.52 -0.85
N VAL A 79 -26.09 -0.10 -0.39
CA VAL A 79 -25.88 1.13 0.37
C VAL A 79 -25.22 2.15 -0.54
N VAL A 80 -25.75 3.36 -0.54
CA VAL A 80 -25.15 4.53 -1.18
C VAL A 80 -24.69 5.48 -0.09
N CYS A 81 -23.48 6.00 -0.21
CA CYS A 81 -23.00 7.06 0.67
C CYS A 81 -22.42 8.23 -0.11
N THR A 82 -22.67 9.44 0.38
CA THR A 82 -22.05 10.67 -0.09
C THR A 82 -21.06 11.12 0.97
N VAL A 83 -19.79 11.25 0.59
CA VAL A 83 -18.69 11.50 1.51
C VAL A 83 -17.90 12.72 1.06
N THR A 84 -17.53 13.58 2.00
CA THR A 84 -16.57 14.66 1.75
C THR A 84 -15.29 14.36 2.53
N PHE A 85 -14.18 14.21 1.81
CA PHE A 85 -12.85 14.04 2.39
C PHE A 85 -12.10 15.38 2.40
N GLY A 86 -11.55 15.77 3.55
CA GLY A 86 -10.95 17.08 3.73
C GLY A 86 -11.99 18.21 3.81
N LYS A 87 -11.60 19.34 4.43
CA LYS A 87 -12.51 20.45 4.75
C LYS A 87 -13.16 21.08 3.51
N ASP A 88 -12.39 21.19 2.42
CA ASP A 88 -12.80 21.84 1.17
C ASP A 88 -13.00 20.82 0.03
N GLY A 89 -13.12 19.53 0.38
CA GLY A 89 -13.33 18.46 -0.59
C GLY A 89 -14.69 18.53 -1.26
N GLN A 90 -14.75 18.13 -2.53
CA GLN A 90 -16.03 17.93 -3.20
C GLN A 90 -16.70 16.65 -2.66
N PRO A 91 -18.03 16.62 -2.50
CA PRO A 91 -18.76 15.40 -2.17
C PRO A 91 -18.55 14.34 -3.25
N VAL A 92 -18.27 13.11 -2.84
CA VAL A 92 -18.09 11.95 -3.71
C VAL A 92 -19.06 10.87 -3.29
N GLU A 93 -19.79 10.34 -4.26
CA GLU A 93 -20.70 9.21 -4.04
C GLU A 93 -19.95 7.88 -4.20
N GLY A 94 -20.20 6.95 -3.29
CA GLY A 94 -19.83 5.55 -3.39
C GLY A 94 -21.02 4.64 -3.15
N ARG A 95 -20.93 3.43 -3.72
CA ARG A 95 -22.00 2.42 -3.66
C ARG A 95 -21.41 1.05 -3.36
N GLY A 96 -22.13 0.23 -2.60
CA GLY A 96 -21.72 -1.14 -2.35
C GLY A 96 -22.69 -1.93 -1.50
N PRO A 97 -22.41 -3.23 -1.26
CA PRO A 97 -23.28 -4.10 -0.47
C PRO A 97 -23.33 -3.75 1.02
N SER A 98 -22.49 -2.83 1.48
CA SER A 98 -22.51 -2.28 2.83
C SER A 98 -21.92 -0.88 2.86
N LEU A 99 -22.17 -0.13 3.94
CA LEU A 99 -21.55 1.18 4.15
C LEU A 99 -20.02 1.12 4.05
N ARG A 100 -19.39 0.04 4.53
CA ARG A 100 -17.93 -0.13 4.46
C ARG A 100 -17.46 -0.12 3.02
N ILE A 101 -18.04 -0.96 2.17
CA ILE A 101 -17.65 -1.05 0.77
C ILE A 101 -17.97 0.26 0.02
N ALA A 102 -19.14 0.85 0.27
CA ALA A 102 -19.53 2.13 -0.32
C ALA A 102 -18.54 3.25 0.04
N LEU A 103 -18.14 3.36 1.30
CA LEU A 103 -17.16 4.33 1.80
C LEU A 103 -15.79 4.14 1.14
N LEU A 104 -15.30 2.89 1.06
CA LEU A 104 -14.01 2.59 0.46
C LEU A 104 -13.97 2.92 -1.04
N ARG A 105 -15.04 2.58 -1.77
CA ARG A 105 -15.16 2.94 -3.19
C ARG A 105 -15.27 4.46 -3.39
N ALA A 106 -16.02 5.16 -2.53
CA ALA A 106 -16.04 6.63 -2.53
C ALA A 106 -14.64 7.23 -2.29
N PHE A 107 -13.87 6.64 -1.38
CA PHE A 107 -12.51 7.07 -1.09
C PHE A 107 -11.55 6.86 -2.27
N VAL A 108 -11.58 5.67 -2.89
CA VAL A 108 -10.77 5.41 -4.09
C VAL A 108 -11.18 6.38 -5.21
N ARG A 109 -12.48 6.62 -5.39
CA ARG A 109 -12.98 7.58 -6.37
C ARG A 109 -12.52 9.01 -6.08
N HIS A 110 -12.48 9.41 -4.82
CA HIS A 110 -11.94 10.71 -4.41
C HIS A 110 -10.44 10.83 -4.74
N ALA A 111 -9.67 9.77 -4.51
CA ALA A 111 -8.22 9.78 -4.72
C ALA A 111 -7.81 9.66 -6.20
N PHE A 112 -8.55 8.92 -7.02
CA PHE A 112 -8.14 8.52 -8.37
C PHE A 112 -9.14 8.84 -9.48
N GLY A 113 -10.36 9.28 -9.14
CA GLY A 113 -11.44 9.52 -10.09
C GLY A 113 -12.28 8.27 -10.39
N ASP A 114 -12.98 8.25 -11.52
CA ASP A 114 -13.95 7.20 -11.84
C ASP A 114 -13.31 5.85 -12.23
N ALA A 115 -12.02 5.84 -12.57
CA ALA A 115 -11.33 4.63 -12.98
C ALA A 115 -9.89 4.58 -12.45
N VAL A 116 -9.44 3.36 -12.18
CA VAL A 116 -8.06 3.02 -11.82
C VAL A 116 -7.48 2.02 -12.83
N GLU A 117 -6.17 1.82 -12.79
CA GLU A 117 -5.51 0.80 -13.62
C GLU A 117 -6.05 -0.60 -13.29
N ASP A 118 -6.12 -1.49 -14.29
CA ASP A 118 -6.56 -2.87 -14.09
C ASP A 118 -5.50 -3.71 -13.37
N GLU A 119 -4.23 -3.32 -13.50
CA GLU A 119 -3.10 -4.05 -12.93
C GLU A 119 -2.88 -3.68 -11.46
N VAL A 120 -2.99 -4.68 -10.58
CA VAL A 120 -2.51 -4.58 -9.20
C VAL A 120 -1.06 -5.04 -9.17
N LEU A 121 -0.14 -4.13 -8.86
CA LEU A 121 1.25 -4.49 -8.64
C LEU A 121 1.34 -5.38 -7.39
N ARG A 122 1.58 -6.69 -7.55
CA ARG A 122 1.68 -7.65 -6.44
C ARG A 122 3.09 -7.84 -5.87
N ARG A 123 3.98 -6.89 -6.12
CA ARG A 123 5.35 -6.85 -5.60
C ARG A 123 5.48 -5.79 -4.50
N PRO A 124 6.47 -5.88 -3.61
CA PRO A 124 6.75 -4.83 -2.63
C PRO A 124 6.87 -3.45 -3.31
N GLN A 125 6.24 -2.45 -2.71
CA GLN A 125 6.14 -1.09 -3.26
C GLN A 125 6.41 -0.04 -2.19
N SER A 126 7.07 1.04 -2.58
CA SER A 126 7.17 2.28 -1.83
C SER A 126 6.19 3.30 -2.43
N LEU A 127 5.53 4.08 -1.57
CA LEU A 127 4.61 5.15 -1.98
C LEU A 127 5.28 6.52 -1.85
N LEU A 128 5.40 7.22 -2.98
CA LEU A 128 5.91 8.58 -3.09
C LEU A 128 4.78 9.50 -3.56
N GLY A 129 3.94 9.92 -2.61
CA GLY A 129 2.64 10.51 -2.94
C GLY A 129 1.78 9.51 -3.70
N ALA A 130 1.05 9.95 -4.72
CA ALA A 130 0.18 9.08 -5.52
C ALA A 130 0.90 7.98 -6.33
N ARG A 131 2.23 8.07 -6.45
CA ARG A 131 3.04 7.12 -7.21
C ARG A 131 3.45 5.94 -6.34
N ALA A 132 3.33 4.74 -6.90
CA ALA A 132 3.93 3.53 -6.34
C ALA A 132 5.15 3.14 -7.19
N GLU A 133 6.26 2.90 -6.51
CA GLU A 133 7.48 2.38 -7.12
C GLU A 133 7.78 1.02 -6.53
N ALA A 134 8.17 0.07 -7.38
CA ALA A 134 8.60 -1.23 -6.88
C ALA A 134 9.82 -1.03 -5.96
N ILE A 135 9.75 -1.56 -4.75
CA ILE A 135 10.96 -1.76 -3.96
C ILE A 135 11.69 -2.86 -4.69
N GLY A 136 12.71 -2.48 -5.47
CA GLY A 136 13.62 -3.47 -6.03
C GLY A 136 14.12 -4.36 -4.89
N GLU A 137 14.30 -5.64 -5.16
CA GLU A 137 15.28 -6.37 -4.39
C GLU A 137 16.56 -5.54 -4.52
N SER A 138 16.92 -4.80 -3.48
CA SER A 138 18.28 -4.35 -3.33
C SER A 138 19.04 -5.65 -3.24
N SER A 139 19.52 -6.12 -4.39
CA SER A 139 20.42 -7.24 -4.47
C SER A 139 21.50 -6.87 -3.47
N ALA A 140 21.54 -7.58 -2.34
CA ALA A 140 22.63 -7.54 -1.41
C ALA A 140 23.84 -8.24 -2.05
N VAL A 141 24.21 -7.74 -3.23
CA VAL A 141 25.48 -7.86 -3.90
C VAL A 141 25.87 -6.41 -4.21
N ALA A 142 25.86 -5.56 -3.18
CA ALA A 142 26.87 -4.53 -3.12
C ALA A 142 28.19 -5.30 -3.09
N SER A 143 28.76 -5.43 -4.28
CA SER A 143 30.14 -5.75 -4.56
C SER A 143 31.00 -5.35 -3.37
N VAL A 144 31.54 -6.35 -2.68
CA VAL A 144 32.69 -6.14 -1.81
C VAL A 144 33.76 -5.57 -2.74
N GLU A 145 33.94 -4.24 -2.67
CA GLU A 145 35.08 -3.57 -3.28
C GLU A 145 36.33 -4.24 -2.72
N ASP A 146 37.02 -4.92 -3.62
CA ASP A 146 38.48 -5.12 -3.66
C ASP A 146 39.15 -5.46 -2.32
N VAL A 147 39.15 -6.75 -1.98
CA VAL A 147 40.13 -7.27 -1.02
C VAL A 147 41.50 -7.21 -1.71
N PRO A 148 42.46 -6.41 -1.25
CA PRO A 148 43.76 -6.34 -1.88
C PRO A 148 44.41 -7.72 -1.78
N SER A 149 44.78 -8.27 -2.94
CA SER A 149 45.53 -9.52 -3.03
C SER A 149 46.83 -9.37 -2.23
N PRO A 150 47.12 -10.23 -1.24
CA PRO A 150 48.46 -10.28 -0.71
C PRO A 150 49.34 -10.93 -1.79
N GLU A 151 50.19 -10.11 -2.40
CA GLU A 151 51.32 -10.59 -3.20
C GLU A 151 52.12 -11.59 -2.34
N LYS A 152 51.92 -12.88 -2.59
CA LYS A 152 52.79 -13.93 -2.08
C LYS A 152 54.10 -13.84 -2.84
N HIS A 153 54.96 -12.93 -2.42
CA HIS A 153 56.39 -13.01 -2.71
C HIS A 153 56.90 -14.26 -1.97
N ILE A 154 57.11 -15.34 -2.72
CA ILE A 154 57.85 -16.52 -2.27
C ILE A 154 59.29 -16.04 -2.06
N GLY A 155 59.58 -15.64 -0.83
CA GLY A 155 60.93 -15.39 -0.34
C GLY A 155 61.60 -16.73 -0.05
N ASP A 156 62.67 -16.97 -0.78
CA ASP A 156 63.60 -18.08 -0.73
C ASP A 156 64.18 -18.27 0.70
N ILE A 157 63.73 -19.29 1.43
CA ILE A 157 64.34 -19.66 2.73
C ILE A 157 65.36 -20.76 2.47
N GLY A 158 66.56 -20.35 2.05
CA GLY A 158 67.75 -21.18 2.14
C GLY A 158 68.15 -21.38 3.60
N SER A 159 67.76 -22.50 4.20
CA SER A 159 68.37 -22.96 5.46
C SER A 159 69.75 -23.55 5.18
N ALA A 160 70.80 -22.85 5.58
CA ALA A 160 72.16 -23.41 5.62
C ALA A 160 72.34 -24.25 6.90
N PRO A 161 73.12 -25.36 6.86
CA PRO A 161 73.24 -26.30 7.96
C PRO A 161 74.35 -25.89 8.93
N ARG A 162 74.11 -26.03 10.25
CA ARG A 162 75.11 -26.37 11.27
C ARG A 162 74.44 -27.03 12.46
#